data_AF-A6WF74-F1
#
_entry.id   AF-A6WF74-F1
#
_cell.length_a   1.000
_cell.length_b   1.000
_cell.length_c   1.000
_cell.angle_alpha   90.00
_cell.angle_beta   90.00
_cell.angle_gamma   90.00
#
_symmetry.space_group_name_H-M   'P 1'
#
loop_
_entity.id
_entity.type
_entity.pdbx_description
1 polymer ?
#
loop_
_entity_poly.entity_id
_entity_poly.type
_entity_poly.pdbx_seq_one_letter_code
_entity_poly.pdbx_strand_id
1 'polypeptide(L)'
;MSTRPDQFSTGADPVASALAGLARAHGATLRVNLDPAYVVAADPAPTRRVALVSGGGSGHEPLHTGFVGRGGLDAAIPGQVFASPHNQQIFAGARAAARPGGVLLVVKNYTGDVINFGIAAERLRAEGIDVETVLVDDDLATENEAAETGRRGTGATVVVEKVLAAAADGGASLAELADLGRRVVAASRSLAVASRAHTAPGGTGPAFELAPGQLEYGVGIHGERAVSTVDRPGSAEVVDRMLEELLAHVPATATGYGVLVNGLGAVTGLELFSVLDHVVGRLGERGLTTAAALAGTYVAALDMRGFSLTLTALEPDWVAHLAAPTATPALPSAEPVGTAVPATATDATADAGEVTGRAVADDPFLTALGRRVAAAKPELTRLDQVTGDGDFGDNLDGGTRTALASRVPGDEPQPGLRAAEQAFLDHVGGSSGPLFGLLFQNLRTGLSGGSGVEAVRVGLRSAAEAVQRVGGARPGDRTMADTLHAAVTSTGGPAELLRAAVDGAAATAGMLPRRGRASYLGERALGTPDPGAVGVAIVLAALVETLDPSAAVDLPERWS
;
A
#
# COMPACT_ATOMS: atom_id res chain seq x y z
N MET A 1 -30.97 -1.48 18.20
CA MET A 1 -29.60 -2.04 18.14
C MET A 1 -29.26 -2.24 16.67
N SER A 2 -28.61 -1.25 16.05
CA SER A 2 -28.20 -1.36 14.65
C SER A 2 -26.80 -1.98 14.63
N THR A 3 -26.72 -3.27 14.32
CA THR A 3 -25.45 -3.91 13.95
C THR A 3 -25.01 -3.27 12.64
N ARG A 4 -23.96 -2.44 12.69
CA ARG A 4 -23.36 -1.81 11.49
C ARG A 4 -22.75 -2.91 10.61
N PRO A 5 -23.27 -3.18 9.40
CA PRO A 5 -22.83 -4.31 8.58
C PRO A 5 -21.38 -4.19 8.07
N ASP A 6 -20.82 -2.98 8.14
CA ASP A 6 -19.52 -2.56 7.62
C ASP A 6 -18.45 -2.36 8.70
N GLN A 7 -18.82 -2.40 9.99
CA GLN A 7 -17.88 -2.22 11.10
C GLN A 7 -17.66 -3.49 11.89
N PHE A 8 -16.39 -3.88 12.05
CA PHE A 8 -15.97 -4.98 12.91
C PHE A 8 -15.95 -4.57 14.39
N SER A 9 -17.10 -4.22 14.96
CA SER A 9 -17.27 -3.95 16.39
C SER A 9 -18.15 -5.01 17.05
N THR A 10 -17.67 -5.60 18.14
CA THR A 10 -18.40 -6.62 18.91
C THR A 10 -19.23 -6.03 20.06
N GLY A 11 -19.09 -4.73 20.34
CA GLY A 11 -19.81 -4.01 21.40
C GLY A 11 -20.62 -2.82 20.89
N ALA A 12 -21.50 -2.29 21.76
CA ALA A 12 -22.35 -1.14 21.47
C ALA A 12 -21.55 0.18 21.39
N ASP A 13 -20.50 0.31 22.20
CA ASP A 13 -19.51 1.39 22.12
C ASP A 13 -18.21 0.81 21.52
N PRO A 14 -17.84 1.21 20.29
CA PRO A 14 -16.62 0.74 19.65
C PRO A 14 -15.35 1.23 20.37
N VAL A 15 -15.36 2.41 20.98
CA VAL A 15 -14.19 2.97 21.68
C VAL A 15 -13.93 2.18 22.96
N ALA A 16 -14.96 1.94 23.77
CA ALA A 16 -14.82 1.12 24.98
C ALA A 16 -14.36 -0.32 24.66
N SER A 17 -14.87 -0.91 23.57
CA SER A 17 -14.49 -2.24 23.12
C SER A 17 -13.02 -2.29 22.66
N ALA A 18 -12.58 -1.29 21.89
CA ALA A 18 -11.19 -1.14 21.46
C ALA A 18 -10.24 -0.96 22.66
N LEU A 19 -10.61 -0.14 23.64
CA LEU A 19 -9.84 0.06 24.87
C LEU A 19 -9.73 -1.20 25.71
N ALA A 20 -10.79 -1.99 25.82
CA ALA A 20 -10.74 -3.28 26.48
C ALA A 20 -9.81 -4.26 25.74
N GLY A 21 -9.79 -4.22 24.40
CA GLY A 21 -8.84 -4.97 23.57
C GLY A 21 -7.40 -4.55 23.83
N LEU A 22 -7.12 -3.24 23.83
CA LEU A 22 -5.81 -2.67 24.14
C LEU A 22 -5.32 -3.09 25.53
N ALA A 23 -6.19 -3.02 26.54
CA ALA A 23 -5.89 -3.45 27.91
C ALA A 23 -5.52 -4.94 27.99
N ARG A 24 -6.16 -5.79 27.18
CA ARG A 24 -5.85 -7.23 27.13
C ARG A 24 -4.54 -7.52 26.42
N ALA A 25 -4.25 -6.80 25.33
CA ALA A 25 -3.03 -6.98 24.54
C ALA A 25 -1.78 -6.42 25.25
N HIS A 26 -1.93 -5.31 25.98
CA HIS A 26 -0.82 -4.54 26.54
C HIS A 26 -0.94 -4.28 28.06
N GLY A 27 -1.70 -5.09 28.80
CA GLY A 27 -1.94 -4.88 30.23
C GLY A 27 -0.70 -4.99 31.13
N ALA A 28 0.41 -5.52 30.61
CA ALA A 28 1.71 -5.51 31.30
C ALA A 28 2.38 -4.13 31.28
N THR A 29 2.11 -3.31 30.26
CA THR A 29 2.78 -2.01 30.03
C THR A 29 1.83 -0.82 30.10
N LEU A 30 0.52 -1.04 30.08
CA LEU A 30 -0.53 0.00 30.12
C LEU A 30 -1.55 -0.28 31.23
N ARG A 31 -2.12 0.80 31.78
CA ARG A 31 -3.36 0.74 32.56
C ARG A 31 -4.44 1.51 31.80
N VAL A 32 -5.60 0.88 31.65
CA VAL A 32 -6.74 1.45 30.93
C VAL A 32 -7.88 1.66 31.91
N ASN A 33 -8.40 2.87 31.98
CA ASN A 33 -9.66 3.18 32.66
C ASN A 33 -10.76 3.35 31.61
N LEU A 34 -11.93 2.78 31.84
CA LEU A 34 -13.05 2.86 30.90
C LEU A 34 -14.05 3.96 31.25
N ASP A 35 -14.08 4.42 32.51
CA ASP A 35 -14.98 5.48 32.97
C ASP A 35 -14.33 6.31 34.09
N PRO A 36 -13.90 7.56 33.83
CA PRO A 36 -13.81 8.18 32.50
C PRO A 36 -12.71 7.50 31.65
N ALA A 37 -12.89 7.42 30.33
CA ALA A 37 -11.96 6.70 29.46
C ALA A 37 -10.55 7.33 29.39
N TYR A 38 -9.49 6.60 29.68
CA TYR A 38 -8.10 7.03 29.43
C TYR A 38 -7.14 5.84 29.47
N VAL A 39 -5.96 6.02 28.88
CA VAL A 39 -4.85 5.06 28.90
C VAL A 39 -3.65 5.74 29.54
N VAL A 40 -3.00 5.08 30.51
CA VAL A 40 -1.75 5.55 31.13
C VAL A 40 -0.65 4.50 31.03
N ALA A 41 0.60 4.96 30.89
CA ALA A 41 1.76 4.09 30.90
C ALA A 41 1.97 3.48 32.31
N ALA A 42 2.17 2.16 32.37
CA ALA A 42 2.48 1.46 33.62
C ALA A 42 3.99 1.40 33.90
N ASP A 43 4.83 1.48 32.85
CA ASP A 43 6.30 1.43 32.93
C ASP A 43 6.97 2.59 32.16
N PRO A 44 6.80 3.84 32.64
CA PRO A 44 7.49 5.02 32.09
C PRO A 44 9.02 4.95 32.31
N ALA A 45 9.81 5.80 31.64
CA ALA A 45 11.24 5.83 31.92
C ALA A 45 11.55 6.32 33.35
N PRO A 46 12.57 5.78 34.04
CA PRO A 46 12.93 6.18 35.40
C PRO A 46 13.29 7.67 35.54
N THR A 47 13.84 8.25 34.47
CA THR A 47 14.28 9.64 34.35
C THR A 47 13.15 10.59 33.98
N ARG A 48 11.95 10.09 33.66
CA ARG A 48 10.80 10.89 33.26
C ARG A 48 10.33 11.78 34.42
N ARG A 49 10.53 13.09 34.28
CA ARG A 49 10.16 14.13 35.27
C ARG A 49 8.85 14.84 34.95
N VAL A 50 8.54 15.02 33.68
CA VAL A 50 7.34 15.71 33.16
C VAL A 50 6.47 14.68 32.48
N ALA A 51 5.16 14.69 32.74
CA ALA A 51 4.23 13.79 32.06
C ALA A 51 3.85 14.35 30.69
N LEU A 52 3.93 13.53 29.64
CA LEU A 52 3.39 13.88 28.32
C LEU A 52 1.99 13.31 28.15
N VAL A 53 1.03 14.19 27.89
CA VAL A 53 -0.38 13.81 27.76
C VAL A 53 -0.95 14.36 26.46
N SER A 54 -1.62 13.49 25.71
CA SER A 54 -2.29 13.85 24.46
C SER A 54 -3.68 13.22 24.38
N GLY A 55 -4.41 13.50 23.32
CA GLY A 55 -5.75 12.95 23.12
C GLY A 55 -6.51 13.63 21.99
N GLY A 56 -7.81 13.36 21.95
CA GLY A 56 -8.72 13.82 20.90
C GLY A 56 -9.76 12.76 20.59
N GLY A 57 -10.58 12.99 19.57
CA GLY A 57 -11.55 11.99 19.11
C GLY A 57 -10.89 10.66 18.70
N SER A 58 -11.60 9.56 18.90
CA SER A 58 -11.19 8.24 18.38
C SER A 58 -11.41 8.14 16.86
N GLY A 59 -10.85 7.11 16.23
CA GLY A 59 -10.91 6.92 14.78
C GLY A 59 -9.61 7.29 14.04
N HIS A 60 -8.56 7.64 14.79
CA HIS A 60 -7.23 7.96 14.28
C HIS A 60 -6.16 6.93 14.68
N GLU A 61 -6.58 5.78 15.20
CA GLU A 61 -5.69 4.77 15.73
C GLU A 61 -4.59 4.39 14.71
N PRO A 62 -3.31 4.29 15.12
CA PRO A 62 -2.84 4.20 16.51
C PRO A 62 -2.77 5.52 17.31
N LEU A 63 -2.95 6.68 16.70
CA LEU A 63 -3.00 7.97 17.40
C LEU A 63 -4.21 8.00 18.36
N HIS A 64 -4.10 8.23 19.66
CA HIS A 64 -2.90 8.41 20.51
C HIS A 64 -2.61 7.22 21.42
N THR A 65 -3.60 6.36 21.63
CA THR A 65 -3.54 5.30 22.64
C THR A 65 -2.46 4.26 22.32
N GLY A 66 -2.13 4.07 21.05
CA GLY A 66 -1.02 3.24 20.61
C GLY A 66 0.37 3.85 20.88
N PHE A 67 0.44 5.12 21.29
CA PHE A 67 1.70 5.83 21.55
C PHE A 67 2.00 5.96 23.05
N VAL A 68 1.16 5.40 23.92
CA VAL A 68 1.39 5.38 25.37
C VAL A 68 2.43 4.32 25.72
N GLY A 69 3.41 4.67 26.55
CA GLY A 69 4.49 3.78 26.99
C GLY A 69 5.85 4.47 27.06
N ARG A 70 6.90 3.71 27.43
CA ARG A 70 8.28 4.24 27.45
C ARG A 70 8.71 4.66 26.05
N GLY A 71 9.41 5.79 25.93
CA GLY A 71 9.74 6.41 24.64
C GLY A 71 8.55 7.08 23.95
N GLY A 72 7.36 7.12 24.58
CA GLY A 72 6.14 7.76 24.08
C GLY A 72 5.44 8.63 25.14
N LEU A 73 4.11 8.62 25.09
CA LEU A 73 3.22 9.36 25.98
C LEU A 73 3.09 8.68 27.35
N ASP A 74 2.89 9.48 28.40
CA ASP A 74 2.49 9.00 29.73
C ASP A 74 0.99 8.72 29.80
N ALA A 75 0.17 9.49 29.06
CA ALA A 75 -1.26 9.22 28.91
C ALA A 75 -1.84 9.65 27.55
N ALA A 76 -2.88 8.93 27.14
CA ALA A 76 -3.72 9.28 26.01
C ALA A 76 -5.19 9.30 26.43
N ILE A 77 -5.93 10.33 26.00
CA ILE A 77 -7.32 10.58 26.38
C ILE A 77 -8.22 10.44 25.13
N PRO A 78 -8.80 9.26 24.85
CA PRO A 78 -9.62 9.03 23.67
C PRO A 78 -11.06 9.49 23.90
N GLY A 79 -11.53 10.45 23.11
CA GLY A 79 -12.94 10.83 23.05
C GLY A 79 -13.78 9.81 22.28
N GLN A 80 -15.03 10.17 21.99
CA GLN A 80 -15.84 9.39 21.05
C GLN A 80 -15.28 9.53 19.63
N VAL A 81 -15.74 8.71 18.69
CA VAL A 81 -15.26 8.76 17.30
C VAL A 81 -15.43 10.18 16.74
N PHE A 82 -14.31 10.81 16.35
CA PHE A 82 -14.21 12.19 15.84
C PHE A 82 -14.79 13.30 16.74
N ALA A 83 -14.89 13.04 18.05
CA ALA A 83 -15.30 14.04 19.02
C ALA A 83 -14.30 14.14 20.16
N SER A 84 -13.83 15.36 20.46
CA SER A 84 -12.92 15.64 21.58
C SER A 84 -13.37 14.96 22.87
N PRO A 85 -12.45 14.40 23.67
CA PRO A 85 -12.76 13.96 25.02
C PRO A 85 -13.27 15.13 25.86
N HIS A 86 -14.10 14.82 26.86
CA HIS A 86 -14.62 15.84 27.77
C HIS A 86 -13.50 16.31 28.72
N ASN A 87 -13.48 17.59 29.09
CA ASN A 87 -12.50 18.16 30.03
C ASN A 87 -12.37 17.40 31.37
N GLN A 88 -13.43 16.74 31.88
CA GLN A 88 -13.33 15.88 33.08
C GLN A 88 -12.48 14.63 32.84
N GLN A 89 -12.61 14.04 31.65
CA GLN A 89 -11.86 12.87 31.24
C GLN A 89 -10.38 13.22 31.04
N ILE A 90 -10.09 14.34 30.38
CA ILE A 90 -8.72 14.86 30.21
C ILE A 90 -8.10 15.15 31.56
N PHE A 91 -8.80 15.88 32.43
CA PHE A 91 -8.33 16.18 33.78
C PHE A 91 -8.00 14.91 34.56
N ALA A 92 -8.90 13.90 34.55
CA ALA A 92 -8.69 12.65 35.26
C ALA A 92 -7.45 11.89 34.77
N GLY A 93 -7.30 11.71 33.46
CA GLY A 93 -6.17 10.98 32.89
C GLY A 93 -4.84 11.75 33.02
N ALA A 94 -4.85 13.06 32.79
CA ALA A 94 -3.66 13.90 32.97
C ALA A 94 -3.19 13.94 34.42
N ARG A 95 -4.13 14.05 35.38
CA ARG A 95 -3.83 13.95 36.81
C ARG A 95 -3.28 12.57 37.18
N ALA A 96 -3.83 11.50 36.60
CA ALA A 96 -3.35 10.14 36.84
C ALA A 96 -1.92 9.90 36.34
N ALA A 97 -1.49 10.64 35.31
CA ALA A 97 -0.14 10.59 34.76
C ALA A 97 0.81 11.65 35.33
N ALA A 98 0.32 12.64 36.05
CA ALA A 98 1.08 13.78 36.52
C ALA A 98 2.32 13.37 37.33
N ARG A 99 3.40 14.15 37.16
CA ARG A 99 4.72 13.90 37.77
C ARG A 99 5.20 15.14 38.53
N PRO A 100 6.25 15.03 39.36
CA PRO A 100 6.80 16.17 40.09
C PRO A 100 7.27 17.35 39.22
N GLY A 101 7.55 17.13 37.92
CA GLY A 101 7.90 18.19 36.97
C GLY A 101 6.71 18.78 36.21
N GLY A 102 5.47 18.38 36.53
CA GLY A 102 4.26 18.87 35.87
C GLY A 102 3.80 18.00 34.69
N VAL A 103 2.92 18.58 33.88
CA VAL A 103 2.27 17.96 32.71
C VAL A 103 2.45 18.84 31.48
N LEU A 104 2.92 18.26 30.38
CA LEU A 104 2.86 18.89 29.06
C LEU A 104 1.70 18.30 28.26
N LEU A 105 0.75 19.16 27.88
CA LEU A 105 -0.36 18.79 27.00
C LEU A 105 0.05 18.98 25.54
N VAL A 106 0.03 17.92 24.75
CA VAL A 106 0.15 17.99 23.28
C VAL A 106 -1.25 17.98 22.70
N VAL A 107 -1.64 19.07 22.02
CA VAL A 107 -3.01 19.31 21.59
C VAL A 107 -3.04 19.56 20.09
N LYS A 108 -3.83 18.79 19.35
CA LYS A 108 -4.09 19.06 17.93
C LYS A 108 -5.02 20.27 17.81
N ASN A 109 -4.77 21.16 16.86
CA ASN A 109 -5.56 22.38 16.71
C ASN A 109 -6.94 22.12 16.10
N TYR A 110 -7.84 21.59 16.91
CA TYR A 110 -9.27 21.50 16.68
C TYR A 110 -10.00 22.20 17.81
N THR A 111 -11.02 23.00 17.50
CA THR A 111 -11.74 23.83 18.48
C THR A 111 -12.19 23.05 19.71
N GLY A 112 -12.74 21.84 19.51
CA GLY A 112 -13.18 20.98 20.61
C GLY A 112 -12.02 20.55 21.52
N ASP A 113 -10.89 20.15 20.93
CA ASP A 113 -9.69 19.73 21.64
C ASP A 113 -9.09 20.93 22.42
N VAL A 114 -8.88 22.07 21.75
CA VAL A 114 -8.33 23.29 22.36
C VAL A 114 -9.14 23.73 23.59
N ILE A 115 -10.47 23.78 23.48
CA ILE A 115 -11.33 24.19 24.59
C ILE A 115 -11.28 23.18 25.73
N ASN A 116 -11.44 21.87 25.46
CA ASN A 116 -11.53 20.87 26.52
C ASN A 116 -10.19 20.65 27.23
N PHE A 117 -9.07 20.64 26.50
CA PHE A 117 -7.74 20.57 27.08
C PHE A 117 -7.39 21.86 27.85
N GLY A 118 -7.79 23.03 27.35
CA GLY A 118 -7.63 24.30 28.07
C GLY A 118 -8.35 24.31 29.43
N ILE A 119 -9.61 23.87 29.47
CA ILE A 119 -10.37 23.75 30.74
C ILE A 119 -9.71 22.73 31.68
N ALA A 120 -9.20 21.62 31.16
CA ALA A 120 -8.49 20.63 31.98
C ALA A 120 -7.16 21.17 32.54
N ALA A 121 -6.42 21.96 31.76
CA ALA A 121 -5.20 22.62 32.20
C ALA A 121 -5.47 23.58 33.38
N GLU A 122 -6.52 24.41 33.30
CA GLU A 122 -6.92 25.29 34.39
C GLU A 122 -7.28 24.51 35.68
N ARG A 123 -7.94 23.36 35.52
CA ARG A 123 -8.26 22.49 36.67
C ARG A 123 -7.03 21.85 37.30
N LEU A 124 -6.06 21.41 36.50
CA LEU A 124 -4.78 20.88 37.00
C LEU A 124 -3.98 21.95 37.74
N ARG A 125 -3.89 23.17 37.17
CA ARG A 125 -3.24 24.32 37.80
C ARG A 125 -3.90 24.69 39.13
N ALA A 126 -5.23 24.63 39.21
CA ALA A 126 -5.97 24.84 40.45
C ALA A 126 -5.65 23.80 41.54
N GLU A 127 -5.18 22.59 41.17
CA GLU A 127 -4.68 21.58 42.09
C GLU A 127 -3.16 21.69 42.37
N GLY A 128 -2.50 22.74 41.86
CA GLY A 128 -1.07 22.96 42.06
C GLY A 128 -0.17 22.11 41.16
N ILE A 129 -0.69 21.58 40.05
CA ILE A 129 0.10 20.88 39.03
C ILE A 129 0.51 21.89 37.96
N ASP A 130 1.81 22.04 37.72
CA ASP A 130 2.31 22.88 36.62
C ASP A 130 1.93 22.28 35.27
N VAL A 131 1.41 23.11 34.38
CA VAL A 131 0.94 22.69 33.05
C VAL A 131 1.39 23.66 31.96
N GLU A 132 2.00 23.13 30.91
CA GLU A 132 2.24 23.80 29.63
C GLU A 132 1.47 23.09 28.50
N THR A 133 1.30 23.79 27.38
CA THR A 133 0.63 23.25 26.18
C THR A 133 1.47 23.48 24.94
N VAL A 134 1.60 22.45 24.11
CA VAL A 134 2.07 22.53 22.72
C VAL A 134 0.87 22.31 21.82
N LEU A 135 0.51 23.35 21.06
CA LEU A 135 -0.53 23.30 20.04
C LEU A 135 0.10 22.88 18.71
N VAL A 136 -0.43 21.85 18.08
CA VAL A 136 0.03 21.34 16.78
C VAL A 136 -0.92 21.83 15.69
N ASP A 137 -0.41 22.61 14.74
CA ASP A 137 -1.16 23.31 13.68
C ASP A 137 -0.44 23.20 12.31
N ASP A 138 -0.05 21.99 11.93
CA ASP A 138 0.83 21.71 10.79
C ASP A 138 0.14 21.64 9.41
N ASP A 139 -1.19 21.55 9.35
CA ASP A 139 -1.93 21.31 8.10
C ASP A 139 -2.09 22.56 7.23
N LEU A 140 -1.32 22.62 6.15
CA LEU A 140 -1.33 23.73 5.19
C LEU A 140 -2.66 23.91 4.47
N ALA A 141 -3.48 22.86 4.34
CA ALA A 141 -4.73 22.94 3.59
C ALA A 141 -5.77 23.89 4.19
N THR A 142 -5.59 24.25 5.47
CA THR A 142 -6.48 25.18 6.20
C THR A 142 -5.82 26.53 6.48
N GLU A 143 -4.65 26.78 5.91
CA GLU A 143 -4.01 28.08 6.02
C GLU A 143 -4.85 29.15 5.33
N ASN A 144 -5.38 30.07 6.14
CA ASN A 144 -6.21 31.17 5.67
C ASN A 144 -5.96 32.39 6.57
N GLU A 145 -5.42 33.46 5.99
CA GLU A 145 -5.11 34.71 6.70
C GLU A 145 -6.34 35.35 7.37
N ALA A 146 -7.56 35.02 6.91
CA ALA A 146 -8.81 35.52 7.47
C ALA A 146 -9.41 34.64 8.58
N ALA A 147 -8.88 33.43 8.82
CA ALA A 147 -9.43 32.49 9.80
C ALA A 147 -8.69 32.59 11.14
N GLU A 148 -9.39 33.05 12.19
CA GLU A 148 -8.83 33.16 13.54
C GLU A 148 -8.51 31.80 14.20
N THR A 149 -9.06 30.70 13.67
CA THR A 149 -8.88 29.34 14.22
C THR A 149 -7.53 28.71 13.91
N GLY A 150 -6.76 29.26 12.96
CA GLY A 150 -5.48 28.70 12.52
C GLY A 150 -5.60 27.37 11.75
N ARG A 151 -4.45 26.73 11.50
CA ARG A 151 -4.33 25.45 10.76
C ARG A 151 -4.71 24.26 11.63
N ARG A 152 -5.24 23.17 11.04
CA ARG A 152 -5.50 21.91 11.74
C ARG A 152 -4.21 21.21 12.19
N GLY A 153 -4.29 20.41 13.25
CA GLY A 153 -3.20 19.52 13.68
C GLY A 153 -3.36 18.10 13.15
N THR A 154 -2.40 17.61 12.37
CA THR A 154 -2.48 16.32 11.67
C THR A 154 -1.22 15.47 11.85
N GLY A 155 -0.46 15.20 10.78
CA GLY A 155 0.65 14.25 10.75
C GLY A 155 1.86 14.66 11.60
N ALA A 156 2.14 15.95 11.75
CA ALA A 156 3.26 16.42 12.58
C ALA A 156 3.10 16.05 14.06
N THR A 157 1.87 15.77 14.51
CA THR A 157 1.62 15.29 15.88
C THR A 157 2.47 14.06 16.22
N VAL A 158 2.66 13.14 15.26
CA VAL A 158 3.51 11.94 15.46
C VAL A 158 4.97 12.32 15.72
N VAL A 159 5.48 13.29 14.94
CA VAL A 159 6.86 13.80 15.04
C VAL A 159 7.06 14.53 16.37
N VAL A 160 6.11 15.40 16.72
CA VAL A 160 6.12 16.17 17.97
C VAL A 160 6.11 15.24 19.17
N GLU A 161 5.21 14.27 19.22
CA GLU A 161 5.13 13.33 20.34
C GLU A 161 6.38 12.47 20.45
N LYS A 162 6.94 12.01 19.32
CA LYS A 162 8.18 11.22 19.31
C LYS A 162 9.37 12.01 19.85
N VAL A 163 9.56 13.24 19.36
CA VAL A 163 10.69 14.09 19.75
C VAL A 163 10.58 14.50 21.22
N LEU A 164 9.40 14.94 21.66
CA LEU A 164 9.14 15.29 23.05
C LEU A 164 9.33 14.10 23.99
N ALA A 165 8.87 12.91 23.60
CA ALA A 165 9.00 11.72 24.43
C ALA A 165 10.45 11.32 24.66
N ALA A 166 11.28 11.36 23.61
CA ALA A 166 12.71 11.08 23.75
C ALA A 166 13.41 12.12 24.65
N ALA A 167 13.10 13.42 24.49
CA ALA A 167 13.66 14.47 25.33
C ALA A 167 13.19 14.37 26.79
N ALA A 168 11.92 14.03 27.02
CA ALA A 168 11.34 13.88 28.35
C ALA A 168 11.86 12.61 29.07
N ASP A 169 12.12 11.53 28.34
CA ASP A 169 12.88 10.37 28.85
C ASP A 169 14.33 10.75 29.18
N GLY A 170 14.91 11.75 28.52
CA GLY A 170 16.20 12.35 28.89
C GLY A 170 16.16 13.20 30.17
N GLY A 171 14.97 13.46 30.74
CA GLY A 171 14.78 14.24 31.96
C GLY A 171 14.64 15.75 31.74
N ALA A 172 14.35 16.20 30.52
CA ALA A 172 14.09 17.60 30.21
C ALA A 172 12.95 18.18 31.08
N SER A 173 13.09 19.46 31.42
CA SER A 173 12.10 20.22 32.20
C SER A 173 10.87 20.61 31.38
N LEU A 174 9.79 21.02 32.05
CA LEU A 174 8.54 21.39 31.41
C LEU A 174 8.72 22.54 30.40
N ALA A 175 9.53 23.54 30.76
CA ALA A 175 9.81 24.69 29.90
C ALA A 175 10.64 24.29 28.66
N GLU A 176 11.66 23.45 28.83
CA GLU A 176 12.48 22.95 27.72
C GLU A 176 11.65 22.10 26.75
N LEU A 177 10.75 21.27 27.27
CA LEU A 177 9.86 20.46 26.44
C LEU A 177 8.82 21.33 25.71
N ALA A 178 8.25 22.33 26.37
CA ALA A 178 7.29 23.22 25.73
C ALA A 178 7.93 24.05 24.62
N ASP A 179 9.16 24.54 24.82
CA ASP A 179 9.95 25.19 23.77
C ASP A 179 10.27 24.24 22.61
N LEU A 180 10.82 23.06 22.91
CA LEU A 180 11.14 22.04 21.91
C LEU A 180 9.92 21.69 21.05
N GLY A 181 8.76 21.45 21.68
CA GLY A 181 7.53 21.12 20.97
C GLY A 181 7.07 22.25 20.04
N ARG A 182 7.13 23.51 20.51
CA ARG A 182 6.81 24.68 19.67
C ARG A 182 7.76 24.81 18.48
N ARG A 183 9.06 24.54 18.66
CA ARG A 183 10.04 24.56 17.57
C ARG A 183 9.82 23.45 16.54
N VAL A 184 9.52 22.23 17.00
CA VAL A 184 9.20 21.11 16.10
C VAL A 184 7.94 21.43 15.29
N VAL A 185 6.86 21.91 15.93
CA VAL A 185 5.63 22.33 15.23
C VAL A 185 5.93 23.40 14.19
N ALA A 186 6.68 24.44 14.56
CA ALA A 186 7.02 25.53 13.63
C ALA A 186 7.81 25.04 12.40
N ALA A 187 8.62 23.99 12.57
CA ALA A 187 9.44 23.37 11.53
C ALA A 187 8.73 22.29 10.71
N SER A 188 7.48 21.94 11.05
CA SER A 188 6.70 20.87 10.39
C SER A 188 5.53 21.41 9.59
N ARG A 189 5.27 20.82 8.42
CA ARG A 189 4.04 21.03 7.64
C ARG A 189 3.49 19.72 7.10
N SER A 190 2.18 19.66 6.92
CA SER A 190 1.46 18.51 6.37
C SER A 190 0.46 18.89 5.29
N LEU A 191 0.27 17.98 4.35
CA LEU A 191 -0.80 17.99 3.35
C LEU A 191 -1.36 16.59 3.19
N ALA A 192 -2.65 16.47 2.90
CA ALA A 192 -3.35 15.20 2.77
C ALA A 192 -4.16 15.14 1.47
N VAL A 193 -4.31 13.96 0.89
CA VAL A 193 -5.21 13.73 -0.25
C VAL A 193 -6.03 12.46 -0.03
N ALA A 194 -7.26 12.43 -0.51
CA ALA A 194 -8.08 11.22 -0.52
C ALA A 194 -8.80 10.99 -1.86
N SER A 195 -8.82 9.74 -2.30
CA SER A 195 -9.65 9.29 -3.42
C SER A 195 -11.01 8.75 -2.98
N ARG A 196 -11.20 8.55 -1.67
CA ARG A 196 -12.48 8.17 -1.06
C ARG A 196 -12.50 8.62 0.38
N ALA A 197 -13.59 9.26 0.80
CA ALA A 197 -13.84 9.56 2.21
C ALA A 197 -13.92 8.27 3.05
N HIS A 198 -13.81 8.43 4.35
CA HIS A 198 -14.17 7.37 5.30
C HIS A 198 -15.68 7.15 5.31
N THR A 199 -16.11 6.01 5.84
CA THR A 199 -17.50 5.69 6.09
C THR A 199 -18.02 6.49 7.29
N ALA A 200 -19.03 7.33 7.06
CA ALA A 200 -19.49 8.32 8.03
C ALA A 200 -19.81 7.70 9.40
N PRO A 201 -19.35 8.28 10.53
CA PRO A 201 -19.70 7.79 11.85
C PRO A 201 -21.22 7.79 12.06
N GLY A 202 -21.83 6.60 12.11
CA GLY A 202 -23.28 6.41 12.26
C GLY A 202 -24.10 6.37 10.97
N GLY A 203 -23.46 6.53 9.80
CA GLY A 203 -24.07 6.36 8.48
C GLY A 203 -23.76 4.99 7.84
N THR A 204 -24.30 4.76 6.64
CA THR A 204 -24.04 3.55 5.82
C THR A 204 -23.28 3.87 4.53
N GLY A 205 -22.77 5.09 4.40
CA GLY A 205 -22.14 5.61 3.19
C GLY A 205 -20.95 6.52 3.53
N PRO A 206 -20.23 7.01 2.53
CA PRO A 206 -19.06 7.85 2.74
C PRO A 206 -19.46 9.19 3.38
N ALA A 207 -18.56 9.80 4.16
CA ALA A 207 -18.79 11.12 4.77
C ALA A 207 -18.99 12.24 3.73
N PHE A 208 -18.41 12.07 2.55
CA PHE A 208 -18.69 12.86 1.36
C PHE A 208 -18.40 12.03 0.11
N GLU A 209 -19.05 12.36 -1.00
CA GLU A 209 -18.87 11.67 -2.28
C GLU A 209 -17.79 12.35 -3.13
N LEU A 210 -17.04 11.54 -3.88
CA LEU A 210 -16.11 11.97 -4.92
C LEU A 210 -16.44 11.22 -6.21
N ALA A 211 -16.45 11.93 -7.34
CA ALA A 211 -16.64 11.27 -8.62
C ALA A 211 -15.42 10.41 -8.98
N PRO A 212 -15.58 9.35 -9.81
CA PRO A 212 -14.45 8.61 -10.35
C PRO A 212 -13.45 9.56 -11.02
N GLY A 213 -12.16 9.41 -10.71
CA GLY A 213 -11.11 10.28 -11.25
C GLY A 213 -10.93 11.60 -10.51
N GLN A 214 -11.54 11.79 -9.33
CA GLN A 214 -11.30 12.96 -8.48
C GLN A 214 -10.50 12.62 -7.22
N LEU A 215 -9.85 13.65 -6.66
CA LEU A 215 -9.21 13.64 -5.35
C LEU A 215 -9.69 14.83 -4.52
N GLU A 216 -9.93 14.60 -3.24
CA GLU A 216 -10.05 15.67 -2.26
C GLU A 216 -8.64 16.05 -1.78
N TYR A 217 -8.13 17.21 -2.21
CA TYR A 217 -6.77 17.68 -1.92
C TYR A 217 -6.82 18.66 -0.74
N GLY A 218 -6.23 18.27 0.39
CA GLY A 218 -6.30 19.00 1.65
C GLY A 218 -7.38 18.48 2.61
N VAL A 219 -7.78 17.22 2.49
CA VAL A 219 -8.81 16.61 3.35
C VAL A 219 -8.36 16.56 4.82
N GLY A 220 -9.27 16.83 5.75
CA GLY A 220 -9.01 16.72 7.19
C GLY A 220 -9.17 15.28 7.71
N ILE A 221 -8.59 15.00 8.88
CA ILE A 221 -8.61 13.66 9.48
C ILE A 221 -10.01 13.24 9.99
N HIS A 222 -10.96 14.17 10.15
CA HIS A 222 -12.37 13.84 10.45
C HIS A 222 -13.25 13.91 9.19
N GLY A 223 -12.65 13.96 8.00
CA GLY A 223 -13.33 14.11 6.70
C GLY A 223 -13.85 15.51 6.42
N GLU A 224 -13.32 16.53 7.10
CA GLU A 224 -13.55 17.91 6.70
C GLU A 224 -13.01 18.11 5.28
N ARG A 225 -13.89 18.53 4.37
CA ARG A 225 -13.50 18.81 2.99
C ARG A 225 -12.53 19.98 2.91
N ALA A 226 -11.69 19.96 1.89
CA ALA A 226 -10.77 21.03 1.60
C ALA A 226 -11.48 22.19 0.89
N VAL A 227 -10.70 23.23 0.54
CA VAL A 227 -11.20 24.35 -0.29
C VAL A 227 -11.56 23.88 -1.71
N SER A 228 -10.90 22.84 -2.23
CA SER A 228 -11.13 22.35 -3.59
C SER A 228 -10.96 20.84 -3.76
N THR A 229 -11.87 20.23 -4.51
CA THR A 229 -11.70 18.91 -5.14
C THR A 229 -10.97 19.10 -6.47
N VAL A 230 -10.01 18.23 -6.77
CA VAL A 230 -9.19 18.29 -8.00
C VAL A 230 -9.38 17.04 -8.84
N ASP A 231 -9.14 17.14 -10.14
CA ASP A 231 -8.99 15.96 -10.99
C ASP A 231 -7.79 15.13 -10.49
N ARG A 232 -7.80 13.82 -10.74
CA ARG A 232 -6.75 12.89 -10.31
C ARG A 232 -5.68 12.78 -11.41
N PRO A 233 -4.55 13.52 -11.33
CA PRO A 233 -3.42 13.25 -12.20
C PRO A 233 -2.73 11.94 -11.80
N GLY A 234 -1.62 11.62 -12.47
CA GLY A 234 -0.77 10.49 -12.08
C GLY A 234 -0.26 10.66 -10.64
N SER A 235 -0.09 9.55 -9.90
CA SER A 235 0.33 9.60 -8.49
C SER A 235 1.61 10.41 -8.25
N ALA A 236 2.59 10.30 -9.16
CA ALA A 236 3.83 11.07 -9.10
C ALA A 236 3.59 12.59 -9.11
N GLU A 237 2.67 13.06 -9.95
CA GLU A 237 2.32 14.48 -10.07
C GLU A 237 1.62 14.99 -8.80
N VAL A 238 0.73 14.19 -8.21
CA VAL A 238 0.12 14.51 -6.91
C VAL A 238 1.19 14.68 -5.84
N VAL A 239 2.11 13.71 -5.75
CA VAL A 239 3.18 13.72 -4.74
C VAL A 239 4.15 14.87 -4.96
N ASP A 240 4.53 15.16 -6.22
CA ASP A 240 5.38 16.31 -6.57
C ASP A 240 4.74 17.62 -6.12
N ARG A 241 3.45 17.81 -6.43
CA ARG A 241 2.70 19.00 -5.99
C ARG A 241 2.69 19.15 -4.47
N MET A 242 2.38 18.08 -3.73
CA MET A 242 2.39 18.11 -2.27
C MET A 242 3.77 18.46 -1.72
N LEU A 243 4.83 17.86 -2.26
CA LEU A 243 6.20 18.09 -1.83
C LEU A 243 6.65 19.54 -2.10
N GLU A 244 6.31 20.10 -3.26
CA GLU A 244 6.62 21.49 -3.61
C GLU A 244 5.92 22.49 -2.69
N GLU A 245 4.63 22.29 -2.42
CA GLU A 245 3.87 23.12 -1.48
C GLU A 245 4.45 23.03 -0.05
N LEU A 246 4.83 21.84 0.41
CA LEU A 246 5.47 21.65 1.72
C LEU A 246 6.83 22.34 1.80
N LEU A 247 7.71 22.14 0.82
CA LEU A 247 9.04 22.76 0.76
C LEU A 247 8.99 24.29 0.78
N ALA A 248 7.94 24.88 0.22
CA ALA A 248 7.74 26.33 0.24
C ALA A 248 7.39 26.87 1.64
N HIS A 249 6.89 26.03 2.56
CA HIS A 249 6.37 26.47 3.86
C HIS A 249 7.14 25.90 5.06
N VAL A 250 8.06 24.97 4.86
CA VAL A 250 9.01 24.55 5.89
C VAL A 250 10.31 25.37 5.81
N PRO A 251 11.00 25.64 6.94
CA PRO A 251 12.31 26.28 6.92
C PRO A 251 13.36 25.42 6.19
N ALA A 252 14.39 26.07 5.66
CA ALA A 252 15.58 25.36 5.21
C ALA A 252 16.35 24.74 6.40
N THR A 253 17.00 23.60 6.17
CA THR A 253 17.78 22.90 7.20
C THR A 253 19.10 22.36 6.62
N ALA A 254 20.17 22.48 7.42
CA ALA A 254 21.47 21.88 7.11
C ALA A 254 21.56 20.39 7.50
N THR A 255 20.75 19.96 8.47
CA THR A 255 20.69 18.56 8.92
C THR A 255 19.93 17.70 7.91
N GLY A 256 18.92 18.27 7.26
CA GLY A 256 18.04 17.57 6.33
C GLY A 256 16.62 17.43 6.88
N TYR A 257 15.74 16.91 6.04
CA TYR A 257 14.32 16.81 6.34
C TYR A 257 13.94 15.44 6.91
N GLY A 258 13.00 15.45 7.85
CA GLY A 258 12.22 14.28 8.25
C GLY A 258 10.99 14.15 7.37
N VAL A 259 10.78 12.97 6.79
CA VAL A 259 9.64 12.66 5.92
C VAL A 259 8.74 11.63 6.60
N LEU A 260 7.45 11.95 6.73
CA LEU A 260 6.43 11.00 7.15
C LEU A 260 5.36 10.86 6.07
N VAL A 261 5.28 9.68 5.46
CA VAL A 261 4.20 9.28 4.56
C VAL A 261 3.17 8.50 5.37
N ASN A 262 2.06 9.16 5.70
CA ASN A 262 1.04 8.62 6.56
C ASN A 262 -0.19 8.14 5.77
N GLY A 263 -0.59 6.88 5.96
CA GLY A 263 -1.87 6.39 5.46
C GLY A 263 -3.04 6.95 6.28
N LEU A 264 -4.16 7.28 5.61
CA LEU A 264 -5.40 7.72 6.26
C LEU A 264 -6.35 6.56 6.57
N GLY A 265 -5.91 5.31 6.43
CA GLY A 265 -6.69 4.11 6.75
C GLY A 265 -6.54 3.02 5.70
N ALA A 266 -7.12 3.21 4.53
CA ALA A 266 -7.28 2.16 3.50
C ALA A 266 -6.23 2.19 2.37
N VAL A 267 -5.10 2.87 2.58
CA VAL A 267 -3.94 2.80 1.66
C VAL A 267 -2.95 1.77 2.19
N THR A 268 -2.46 0.90 1.30
CA THR A 268 -1.61 -0.23 1.68
C THR A 268 -0.15 0.18 1.88
N GLY A 269 0.62 -0.63 2.62
CA GLY A 269 2.05 -0.40 2.78
C GLY A 269 2.80 -0.33 1.43
N LEU A 270 2.42 -1.14 0.45
CA LEU A 270 2.98 -1.10 -0.90
C LEU A 270 2.88 0.30 -1.52
N GLU A 271 1.69 0.90 -1.42
CA GLU A 271 1.44 2.24 -1.95
C GLU A 271 2.20 3.32 -1.16
N LEU A 272 2.19 3.23 0.18
CA LEU A 272 2.88 4.22 1.03
C LEU A 272 4.40 4.20 0.82
N PHE A 273 5.02 3.03 0.67
CA PHE A 273 6.45 2.94 0.37
C PHE A 273 6.79 3.42 -1.04
N SER A 274 5.90 3.23 -2.02
CA SER A 274 6.08 3.82 -3.36
C SER A 274 6.03 5.36 -3.32
N VAL A 275 5.14 5.95 -2.51
CA VAL A 275 5.11 7.40 -2.29
C VAL A 275 6.38 7.87 -1.59
N LEU A 276 6.85 7.14 -0.56
CA LEU A 276 8.08 7.49 0.15
C LEU A 276 9.31 7.48 -0.77
N ASP A 277 9.47 6.43 -1.57
CA ASP A 277 10.55 6.31 -2.56
C ASP A 277 10.56 7.51 -3.51
N HIS A 278 9.39 7.88 -4.05
CA HIS A 278 9.25 9.07 -4.91
C HIS A 278 9.66 10.35 -4.17
N VAL A 279 9.16 10.60 -2.96
CA VAL A 279 9.51 11.80 -2.18
C VAL A 279 11.01 11.88 -1.91
N VAL A 280 11.63 10.79 -1.46
CA VAL A 280 13.06 10.73 -1.15
C VAL A 280 13.90 10.96 -2.41
N GLY A 281 13.53 10.33 -3.53
CA GLY A 281 14.19 10.55 -4.82
C GLY A 281 14.13 12.02 -5.26
N ARG A 282 12.94 12.64 -5.16
CA ARG A 282 12.72 14.04 -5.56
C ARG A 282 13.43 15.06 -4.66
N LEU A 283 13.61 14.76 -3.38
CA LEU A 283 14.48 15.54 -2.49
C LEU A 283 15.95 15.40 -2.90
N GLY A 284 16.41 14.18 -3.18
CA GLY A 284 17.78 13.90 -3.61
C GLY A 284 18.17 14.58 -4.92
N GLU A 285 17.28 14.57 -5.92
CA GLU A 285 17.47 15.29 -7.20
C GLU A 285 17.63 16.80 -7.02
N ARG A 286 17.05 17.37 -5.95
CA ARG A 286 17.19 18.79 -5.57
C ARG A 286 18.41 19.04 -4.67
N GLY A 287 19.23 18.03 -4.39
CA GLY A 287 20.36 18.13 -3.47
C GLY A 287 19.96 18.29 -2.00
N LEU A 288 18.72 17.94 -1.64
CA LEU A 288 18.22 18.01 -0.27
C LEU A 288 18.36 16.66 0.43
N THR A 289 18.86 16.69 1.66
CA THR A 289 19.05 15.48 2.47
C THR A 289 17.75 15.06 3.14
N THR A 290 17.40 13.78 3.03
CA THR A 290 16.40 13.15 3.90
C THR A 290 17.10 12.51 5.09
N ALA A 291 16.97 13.10 6.28
CA ALA A 291 17.67 12.65 7.47
C ALA A 291 16.91 11.57 8.27
N ALA A 292 15.59 11.49 8.13
CA ALA A 292 14.77 10.44 8.71
C ALA A 292 13.52 10.22 7.84
N ALA A 293 13.04 8.98 7.73
CA ALA A 293 11.83 8.67 6.98
C ALA A 293 10.97 7.62 7.67
N LEU A 294 9.65 7.78 7.55
CA LEU A 294 8.64 6.83 8.01
C LEU A 294 7.53 6.70 6.97
N ALA A 295 7.06 5.47 6.76
CA ALA A 295 5.87 5.19 5.96
C ALA A 295 4.99 4.17 6.70
N GLY A 296 3.71 4.49 6.84
CA GLY A 296 2.75 3.65 7.56
C GLY A 296 1.46 4.39 7.90
N THR A 297 0.52 3.72 8.56
CA THR A 297 -0.72 4.35 9.04
C THR A 297 -0.56 4.70 10.51
N TYR A 298 -0.36 5.99 10.80
CA TYR A 298 -0.10 6.51 12.15
C TYR A 298 -1.17 7.50 12.63
N VAL A 299 -1.74 8.28 11.71
CA VAL A 299 -2.88 9.17 11.91
C VAL A 299 -3.94 8.76 10.91
N ALA A 300 -4.71 7.73 11.25
CA ALA A 300 -5.78 7.26 10.40
C ALA A 300 -6.95 8.25 10.38
N ALA A 301 -7.86 8.06 9.43
CA ALA A 301 -9.18 8.66 9.40
C ALA A 301 -10.17 7.52 9.11
N LEU A 302 -10.32 6.60 10.06
CA LEU A 302 -11.03 5.33 9.89
C LEU A 302 -10.57 4.56 8.63
N ASP A 303 -11.47 4.36 7.66
CA ASP A 303 -11.27 3.64 6.40
C ASP A 303 -11.09 4.58 5.19
N MET A 304 -10.72 5.84 5.43
CA MET A 304 -10.45 6.80 4.35
C MET A 304 -9.35 6.24 3.44
N ARG A 305 -9.60 6.30 2.13
CA ARG A 305 -8.59 5.90 1.13
C ARG A 305 -7.84 7.13 0.66
N GLY A 306 -6.77 7.43 1.38
CA GLY A 306 -5.88 8.56 1.13
C GLY A 306 -4.58 8.45 1.92
N PHE A 307 -3.69 9.40 1.70
CA PHE A 307 -2.45 9.53 2.45
C PHE A 307 -2.16 11.00 2.74
N SER A 308 -1.32 11.26 3.73
CA SER A 308 -0.73 12.56 3.99
C SER A 308 0.79 12.50 3.93
N LEU A 309 1.39 13.62 3.56
CA LEU A 309 2.82 13.85 3.59
C LEU A 309 3.10 14.92 4.63
N THR A 310 3.98 14.61 5.58
CA THR A 310 4.49 15.55 6.57
C THR A 310 5.99 15.73 6.32
N LEU A 311 6.43 16.98 6.19
CA LEU A 311 7.83 17.35 6.07
C LEU A 311 8.25 18.15 7.31
N THR A 312 9.36 17.79 7.93
CA THR A 312 9.91 18.51 9.10
C THR A 312 11.36 18.90 8.84
N ALA A 313 11.68 20.19 8.96
CA ALA A 313 13.06 20.65 8.92
C ALA A 313 13.77 20.26 10.23
N LEU A 314 14.67 19.27 10.21
CA LEU A 314 15.24 18.72 11.44
C LEU A 314 16.44 19.53 11.94
N GLU A 315 16.62 19.48 13.26
CA GLU A 315 17.87 19.83 13.94
C GLU A 315 18.67 18.57 14.29
N PRO A 316 19.98 18.66 14.55
CA PRO A 316 20.83 17.51 14.79
C PRO A 316 20.31 16.57 15.90
N ASP A 317 19.90 17.13 17.04
CA ASP A 317 19.42 16.34 18.19
C ASP A 317 18.08 15.65 17.90
N TRP A 318 17.26 16.22 16.99
CA TRP A 318 15.95 15.67 16.66
C TRP A 318 16.07 14.36 15.88
N VAL A 319 17.11 14.19 15.07
CA VAL A 319 17.39 12.93 14.36
C VAL A 319 17.60 11.80 15.38
N ALA A 320 18.38 12.06 16.44
CA ALA A 320 18.58 11.09 17.52
C ALA A 320 17.28 10.84 18.31
N HIS A 321 16.47 11.87 18.55
CA HIS A 321 15.17 11.71 19.20
C HIS A 321 14.18 10.86 18.38
N LEU A 322 14.15 11.03 17.06
CA LEU A 322 13.33 10.22 16.16
C LEU A 322 13.78 8.75 16.12
N ALA A 323 15.09 8.50 16.19
CA ALA A 323 15.67 7.16 16.23
C ALA A 323 15.59 6.49 17.62
N ALA A 324 15.35 7.25 18.69
CA ALA A 324 15.34 6.72 20.06
C ALA A 324 14.31 5.58 20.22
N PRO A 325 14.64 4.47 20.89
CA PRO A 325 13.76 3.31 20.98
C PRO A 325 12.48 3.60 21.76
N THR A 326 11.40 2.92 21.40
CA THR A 326 10.08 3.04 22.03
C THR A 326 9.55 1.68 22.45
N ALA A 327 8.93 1.61 23.63
CA ALA A 327 8.18 0.44 24.10
C ALA A 327 6.70 0.82 24.23
N THR A 328 6.10 1.18 23.10
CA THR A 328 4.68 1.52 22.95
C THR A 328 4.03 0.51 21.98
N PRO A 329 2.70 0.38 21.94
CA PRO A 329 2.05 -0.47 20.95
C PRO A 329 2.38 -0.14 19.49
N ALA A 330 2.58 1.14 19.14
CA ALA A 330 2.61 1.57 17.73
C ALA A 330 3.35 2.87 17.43
N LEU A 331 3.93 3.59 18.41
CA LEU A 331 4.75 4.78 18.11
C LEU A 331 6.02 4.33 17.38
N PRO A 332 6.28 4.82 16.15
CA PRO A 332 7.44 4.37 15.38
C PRO A 332 8.74 5.00 15.89
N SER A 333 9.86 4.32 15.61
CA SER A 333 11.19 4.93 15.61
C SER A 333 11.65 5.06 14.16
N ALA A 334 12.22 6.21 13.79
CA ALA A 334 12.72 6.45 12.45
C ALA A 334 14.23 6.27 12.44
N GLU A 335 14.74 5.27 11.73
CA GLU A 335 16.17 5.17 11.47
C GLU A 335 16.60 6.22 10.43
N PRO A 336 17.86 6.67 10.45
CA PRO A 336 18.40 7.49 9.38
C PRO A 336 18.19 6.82 8.03
N VAL A 337 17.79 7.58 7.01
CA VAL A 337 17.60 7.03 5.67
C VAL A 337 18.95 6.52 5.16
N GLY A 338 19.03 5.22 4.89
CA GLY A 338 20.23 4.62 4.30
C GLY A 338 20.51 5.24 2.92
N THR A 339 21.79 5.42 2.58
CA THR A 339 22.22 5.91 1.26
C THR A 339 22.01 4.90 0.14
N ALA A 340 21.57 3.68 0.47
CA ALA A 340 21.35 2.61 -0.49
C ALA A 340 19.96 2.72 -1.11
N VAL A 341 19.89 3.33 -2.29
CA VAL A 341 18.87 2.94 -3.27
C VAL A 341 19.14 1.46 -3.58
N PRO A 342 18.17 0.54 -3.50
CA PRO A 342 18.37 -0.80 -4.03
C PRO A 342 18.80 -0.64 -5.48
N ALA A 343 20.02 -1.06 -5.80
CA ALA A 343 20.51 -0.98 -7.16
C ALA A 343 19.46 -1.62 -8.07
N THR A 344 18.91 -0.85 -9.01
CA THR A 344 18.26 -1.45 -10.17
C THR A 344 19.28 -2.39 -10.77
N ALA A 345 18.94 -3.68 -10.77
CA ALA A 345 19.80 -4.78 -11.19
C ALA A 345 20.80 -4.36 -12.26
N THR A 346 22.06 -4.21 -11.86
CA THR A 346 23.19 -4.20 -12.78
C THR A 346 24.32 -4.96 -12.10
N ASP A 347 24.90 -5.89 -12.86
CA ASP A 347 26.08 -6.69 -12.57
C ASP A 347 25.89 -7.96 -11.72
N ALA A 348 24.96 -8.82 -12.16
CA ALA A 348 25.41 -10.20 -12.34
C ALA A 348 26.41 -10.18 -13.51
N THR A 349 27.70 -10.27 -13.18
CA THR A 349 28.78 -10.55 -14.13
C THR A 349 28.55 -11.91 -14.79
N ALA A 350 27.61 -11.97 -15.73
CA ALA A 350 27.69 -12.88 -16.85
C ALA A 350 28.46 -12.12 -17.92
N ASP A 351 29.71 -12.54 -18.10
CA ASP A 351 30.59 -12.25 -19.24
C ASP A 351 29.91 -11.44 -20.36
N ALA A 352 30.03 -10.11 -20.29
CA ALA A 352 29.56 -9.20 -21.32
C ALA A 352 30.51 -9.30 -22.52
N GLY A 353 30.44 -10.43 -23.23
CA GLY A 353 30.59 -10.38 -24.67
C GLY A 353 29.56 -9.40 -25.21
N GLU A 354 29.96 -8.53 -26.14
CA GLU A 354 29.06 -7.62 -26.84
C GLU A 354 27.72 -8.32 -27.13
N VAL A 355 26.61 -7.76 -26.65
CA VAL A 355 25.27 -8.29 -26.98
C VAL A 355 24.98 -7.95 -28.44
N THR A 356 25.56 -8.76 -29.33
CA THR A 356 25.31 -8.81 -30.77
C THR A 356 23.99 -9.52 -31.08
N GLY A 357 22.98 -9.32 -30.23
CA GLY A 357 21.65 -9.92 -30.37
C GLY A 357 20.77 -9.09 -31.29
N ARG A 358 19.96 -9.76 -32.11
CA ARG A 358 18.92 -9.11 -32.92
C ARG A 358 17.72 -8.74 -32.04
N ALA A 359 17.14 -7.57 -32.30
CA ALA A 359 15.84 -7.20 -31.71
C ALA A 359 14.76 -8.12 -32.29
N VAL A 360 13.77 -8.48 -31.47
CA VAL A 360 12.66 -9.35 -31.87
C VAL A 360 11.31 -8.62 -31.92
N ALA A 361 11.30 -7.29 -31.81
CA ALA A 361 10.08 -6.48 -31.80
C ALA A 361 9.19 -6.72 -33.03
N ASP A 362 9.80 -7.00 -34.19
CA ASP A 362 9.10 -7.28 -35.46
C ASP A 362 8.89 -8.79 -35.73
N ASP A 363 9.15 -9.65 -34.75
CA ASP A 363 8.89 -11.09 -34.89
C ASP A 363 7.38 -11.33 -35.11
N PRO A 364 6.97 -12.07 -36.16
CA PRO A 364 5.56 -12.26 -36.49
C PRO A 364 4.74 -12.91 -35.37
N PHE A 365 5.33 -13.86 -34.64
CA PHE A 365 4.64 -14.56 -33.56
C PHE A 365 4.47 -13.63 -32.35
N LEU A 366 5.52 -12.93 -31.92
CA LEU A 366 5.41 -12.00 -30.80
C LEU A 366 4.48 -10.82 -31.10
N THR A 367 4.50 -10.32 -32.34
CA THR A 367 3.58 -9.25 -32.78
C THR A 367 2.13 -9.72 -32.70
N ALA A 368 1.82 -10.91 -33.22
CA ALA A 368 0.50 -11.50 -33.14
C ALA A 368 0.06 -11.77 -31.69
N LEU A 369 0.97 -12.30 -30.87
CA LEU A 369 0.74 -12.58 -29.45
C LEU A 369 0.46 -11.28 -28.68
N GLY A 370 1.31 -10.26 -28.84
CA GLY A 370 1.17 -8.96 -28.19
C GLY A 370 -0.17 -8.30 -28.47
N ARG A 371 -0.59 -8.28 -29.74
CA ARG A 371 -1.91 -7.77 -30.13
C ARG A 371 -3.05 -8.53 -29.44
N ARG A 372 -3.02 -9.87 -29.47
CA ARG A 372 -4.10 -10.71 -28.92
C ARG A 372 -4.17 -10.64 -27.40
N VAL A 373 -3.02 -10.65 -26.72
CA VAL A 373 -2.95 -10.54 -25.26
C VAL A 373 -3.43 -9.17 -24.79
N ALA A 374 -3.02 -8.08 -25.47
CA ALA A 374 -3.48 -6.74 -25.14
C ALA A 374 -5.01 -6.60 -25.27
N ALA A 375 -5.62 -7.20 -26.29
CA ALA A 375 -7.07 -7.21 -26.48
C ALA A 375 -7.79 -8.08 -25.44
N ALA A 376 -7.27 -9.28 -25.16
CA ALA A 376 -7.89 -10.22 -24.22
C ALA A 376 -7.66 -9.86 -22.74
N LYS A 377 -6.71 -8.97 -22.42
CA LYS A 377 -6.30 -8.61 -21.05
C LYS A 377 -7.49 -8.29 -20.11
N PRO A 378 -8.48 -7.46 -20.47
CA PRO A 378 -9.61 -7.16 -19.59
C PRO A 378 -10.44 -8.40 -19.26
N GLU A 379 -10.67 -9.28 -20.24
CA GLU A 379 -11.43 -10.51 -20.02
C GLU A 379 -10.61 -11.52 -19.19
N LEU A 380 -9.33 -11.72 -19.50
CA LEU A 380 -8.45 -12.59 -18.71
C LEU A 380 -8.40 -12.16 -17.23
N THR A 381 -8.35 -10.85 -16.98
CA THR A 381 -8.44 -10.26 -15.64
C THR A 381 -9.79 -10.57 -15.00
N ARG A 382 -10.90 -10.41 -15.73
CA ARG A 382 -12.25 -10.70 -15.24
C ARG A 382 -12.45 -12.18 -14.93
N LEU A 383 -11.98 -13.09 -15.80
CA LEU A 383 -12.04 -14.53 -15.59
C LEU A 383 -11.30 -14.91 -14.31
N ASP A 384 -10.10 -14.36 -14.12
CA ASP A 384 -9.28 -14.63 -12.95
C ASP A 384 -9.83 -13.99 -11.66
N GLN A 385 -10.53 -12.85 -11.72
CA GLN A 385 -11.23 -12.30 -10.56
C GLN A 385 -12.36 -13.20 -10.04
N VAL A 386 -12.98 -14.00 -10.91
CA VAL A 386 -14.02 -14.96 -10.51
C VAL A 386 -13.41 -16.16 -9.79
N THR A 387 -12.20 -16.58 -10.20
CA THR A 387 -11.64 -17.88 -9.82
C THR A 387 -10.28 -17.84 -9.11
N GLY A 388 -9.71 -16.66 -8.92
CA GLY A 388 -8.34 -16.41 -8.51
C GLY A 388 -8.19 -15.02 -7.87
N ASP A 389 -7.04 -14.38 -8.07
CA ASP A 389 -6.67 -13.07 -7.54
C ASP A 389 -6.82 -11.93 -8.55
N GLY A 390 -7.11 -12.23 -9.82
CA GLY A 390 -7.42 -11.24 -10.83
C GLY A 390 -6.20 -10.56 -11.45
N ASP A 391 -5.03 -11.20 -11.38
CA ASP A 391 -3.76 -10.65 -11.89
C ASP A 391 -3.29 -11.32 -13.19
N PHE A 392 -3.94 -12.41 -13.62
CA PHE A 392 -3.46 -13.22 -14.74
C PHE A 392 -3.34 -12.43 -16.05
N GLY A 393 -4.29 -11.53 -16.33
CA GLY A 393 -4.26 -10.67 -17.51
C GLY A 393 -3.06 -9.72 -17.52
N ASP A 394 -2.73 -9.12 -16.38
CA ASP A 394 -1.56 -8.26 -16.22
C ASP A 394 -0.25 -9.04 -16.35
N ASN A 395 -0.20 -10.26 -15.77
CA ASN A 395 0.98 -11.12 -15.84
C ASN A 395 1.29 -11.57 -17.28
N LEU A 396 0.27 -12.00 -18.04
CA LEU A 396 0.44 -12.43 -19.44
C LEU A 396 0.84 -11.25 -20.35
N ASP A 397 0.23 -10.08 -20.16
CA ASP A 397 0.56 -8.85 -20.90
C ASP A 397 1.97 -8.35 -20.56
N GLY A 398 2.33 -8.31 -19.28
CA GLY A 398 3.65 -7.90 -18.80
C GLY A 398 4.77 -8.78 -19.36
N GLY A 399 4.59 -10.12 -19.33
CA GLY A 399 5.52 -11.06 -19.93
C GLY A 399 5.66 -10.87 -21.43
N THR A 400 4.55 -10.66 -22.14
CA THR A 400 4.56 -10.47 -23.61
C THR A 400 5.24 -9.17 -24.02
N ARG A 401 5.00 -8.06 -23.29
CA ARG A 401 5.70 -6.79 -23.53
C ARG A 401 7.19 -6.89 -23.24
N THR A 402 7.58 -7.63 -22.21
CA THR A 402 8.98 -7.91 -21.90
C THR A 402 9.65 -8.69 -23.03
N ALA A 403 8.97 -9.70 -23.57
CA ALA A 403 9.45 -10.47 -24.71
C ALA A 403 9.63 -9.60 -25.98
N LEU A 404 8.66 -8.73 -26.29
CA LEU A 404 8.73 -7.79 -27.42
C LEU A 404 9.91 -6.81 -27.31
N ALA A 405 10.30 -6.43 -26.10
CA ALA A 405 11.43 -5.54 -25.84
C ALA A 405 12.79 -6.26 -25.81
N SER A 406 12.82 -7.60 -25.93
CA SER A 406 14.04 -8.40 -25.75
C SER A 406 14.94 -8.44 -26.99
N ARG A 407 16.19 -8.90 -26.77
CA ARG A 407 17.15 -9.22 -27.83
C ARG A 407 17.63 -10.66 -27.65
N VAL A 408 17.78 -11.38 -28.76
CA VAL A 408 18.23 -12.78 -28.77
C VAL A 408 19.40 -12.98 -29.74
N PRO A 409 20.21 -14.05 -29.63
CA PRO A 409 21.28 -14.34 -30.58
C PRO A 409 20.81 -14.31 -32.04
N GLY A 410 21.64 -13.78 -32.94
CA GLY A 410 21.27 -13.58 -34.35
C GLY A 410 20.96 -14.88 -35.11
N ASP A 411 21.56 -15.98 -34.71
CA ASP A 411 21.41 -17.33 -35.25
C ASP A 411 20.32 -18.16 -34.55
N GLU A 412 19.57 -17.59 -33.59
CA GLU A 412 18.49 -18.30 -32.90
C GLU A 412 17.38 -18.69 -33.90
N PRO A 413 17.06 -19.98 -34.09
CA PRO A 413 16.13 -20.45 -35.12
C PRO A 413 14.67 -20.01 -34.88
N GLN A 414 14.31 -19.72 -33.62
CA GLN A 414 12.94 -19.36 -33.22
C GLN A 414 12.99 -18.15 -32.26
N PRO A 415 13.34 -16.96 -32.77
CA PRO A 415 13.70 -15.80 -31.94
C PRO A 415 12.53 -15.29 -31.09
N GLY A 416 11.31 -15.23 -31.62
CA GLY A 416 10.14 -14.82 -30.87
C GLY A 416 9.81 -15.76 -29.71
N LEU A 417 9.82 -17.07 -29.95
CA LEU A 417 9.60 -18.07 -28.90
C LEU A 417 10.73 -18.08 -27.86
N ARG A 418 11.98 -17.83 -28.27
CA ARG A 418 13.12 -17.70 -27.35
C ARG A 418 12.95 -16.51 -26.40
N ALA A 419 12.56 -15.36 -26.92
CA ALA A 419 12.30 -14.17 -26.13
C ALA A 419 11.10 -14.34 -25.19
N ALA A 420 10.01 -14.99 -25.66
CA ALA A 420 8.88 -15.33 -24.81
C ALA A 420 9.28 -16.31 -23.69
N GLU A 421 10.05 -17.36 -24.00
CA GLU A 421 10.61 -18.28 -23.01
C GLU A 421 11.40 -17.54 -21.92
N GLN A 422 12.35 -16.68 -22.31
CA GLN A 422 13.16 -15.87 -21.39
C GLN A 422 12.30 -14.96 -20.52
N ALA A 423 11.41 -14.18 -21.14
CA ALA A 423 10.57 -13.24 -20.42
C ALA A 423 9.72 -13.94 -19.35
N PHE A 424 9.12 -15.08 -19.68
CA PHE A 424 8.21 -15.78 -18.77
C PHE A 424 8.92 -16.65 -17.72
N LEU A 425 10.11 -17.21 -18.01
CA LEU A 425 10.88 -17.95 -17.02
C LEU A 425 11.62 -17.03 -16.04
N ASP A 426 12.12 -15.87 -16.52
CA ASP A 426 13.06 -15.04 -15.76
C ASP A 426 12.41 -13.79 -15.15
N HIS A 427 11.29 -13.30 -15.69
CA HIS A 427 10.72 -12.00 -15.31
C HIS A 427 9.24 -12.02 -14.90
N VAL A 428 8.50 -13.10 -15.17
CA VAL A 428 7.09 -13.23 -14.75
C VAL A 428 7.00 -14.17 -13.56
N GLY A 429 6.56 -13.64 -12.41
CA GLY A 429 6.35 -14.41 -11.19
C GLY A 429 5.06 -15.22 -11.17
N GLY A 430 4.70 -15.73 -9.99
CA GLY A 430 3.50 -16.55 -9.81
C GLY A 430 3.62 -17.96 -10.40
N SER A 431 2.51 -18.69 -10.43
CA SER A 431 2.48 -20.04 -11.02
C SER A 431 2.34 -20.01 -12.54
N SER A 432 1.70 -19.00 -13.11
CA SER A 432 1.46 -18.88 -14.55
C SER A 432 2.72 -18.56 -15.33
N GLY A 433 3.57 -17.64 -14.84
CA GLY A 433 4.81 -17.22 -15.49
C GLY A 433 5.68 -18.40 -15.91
N PRO A 434 6.22 -19.19 -14.97
CA PRO A 434 7.06 -20.33 -15.28
C PRO A 434 6.39 -21.41 -16.14
N LEU A 435 5.08 -21.65 -15.98
CA LEU A 435 4.37 -22.65 -16.77
C LEU A 435 4.18 -22.21 -18.24
N PHE A 436 3.92 -20.93 -18.50
CA PHE A 436 3.95 -20.38 -19.86
C PHE A 436 5.37 -20.32 -20.42
N GLY A 437 6.38 -20.04 -19.59
CA GLY A 437 7.79 -20.14 -19.95
C GLY A 437 8.16 -21.55 -20.44
N LEU A 438 7.71 -22.59 -19.74
CA LEU A 438 7.86 -23.99 -20.16
C LEU A 438 7.10 -24.30 -21.46
N LEU A 439 5.90 -23.72 -21.64
CA LEU A 439 5.17 -23.85 -22.91
C LEU A 439 5.98 -23.29 -24.08
N PHE A 440 6.48 -22.05 -23.96
CA PHE A 440 7.29 -21.43 -25.01
C PHE A 440 8.58 -22.20 -25.27
N GLN A 441 9.30 -22.62 -24.23
CA GLN A 441 10.50 -23.45 -24.33
C GLN A 441 10.28 -24.72 -25.16
N ASN A 442 9.20 -25.44 -24.88
CA ASN A 442 8.91 -26.72 -25.53
C ASN A 442 8.37 -26.53 -26.96
N LEU A 443 7.56 -25.49 -27.20
CA LEU A 443 7.18 -25.07 -28.56
C LEU A 443 8.39 -24.69 -29.41
N ARG A 444 9.33 -23.93 -28.84
CA ARG A 444 10.60 -23.55 -29.47
C ARG A 444 11.40 -24.78 -29.86
N THR A 445 11.54 -25.73 -28.94
CA THR A 445 12.28 -26.98 -29.17
C THR A 445 11.64 -27.79 -30.29
N GLY A 446 10.32 -27.96 -30.29
CA GLY A 446 9.59 -28.67 -31.35
C GLY A 446 9.78 -28.03 -32.73
N LEU A 447 9.63 -26.70 -32.82
CA LEU A 447 9.77 -25.92 -34.06
C LEU A 447 11.22 -25.68 -34.50
N SER A 448 12.20 -25.98 -33.65
CA SER A 448 13.62 -26.04 -34.05
C SER A 448 13.98 -27.39 -34.65
N GLY A 449 13.26 -28.46 -34.25
CA GLY A 449 13.45 -29.82 -34.76
C GLY A 449 12.61 -30.17 -36.00
N GLY A 450 11.70 -29.29 -36.44
CA GLY A 450 10.83 -29.51 -37.59
C GLY A 450 10.00 -28.27 -37.94
N SER A 451 9.05 -28.40 -38.87
CA SER A 451 8.18 -27.30 -39.32
C SER A 451 6.71 -27.71 -39.40
N GLY A 452 5.81 -26.72 -39.39
CA GLY A 452 4.38 -26.93 -39.56
C GLY A 452 3.68 -27.52 -38.33
N VAL A 453 2.43 -27.96 -38.51
CA VAL A 453 1.54 -28.37 -37.41
C VAL A 453 2.07 -29.54 -36.58
N GLU A 454 2.81 -30.48 -37.19
CA GLU A 454 3.34 -31.63 -36.46
C GLU A 454 4.48 -31.23 -35.51
N ALA A 455 5.33 -30.28 -35.91
CA ALA A 455 6.36 -29.73 -35.04
C ALA A 455 5.75 -28.99 -33.83
N VAL A 456 4.65 -28.25 -34.05
CA VAL A 456 3.85 -27.66 -32.97
C VAL A 456 3.29 -28.74 -32.05
N ARG A 457 2.71 -29.82 -32.60
CA ARG A 457 2.15 -30.92 -31.82
C ARG A 457 3.19 -31.63 -30.96
N VAL A 458 4.39 -31.86 -31.50
CA VAL A 458 5.54 -32.39 -30.74
C VAL A 458 5.89 -31.44 -29.59
N GLY A 459 6.04 -30.15 -29.87
CA GLY A 459 6.31 -29.13 -28.85
C GLY A 459 5.24 -29.07 -27.77
N LEU A 460 3.95 -29.14 -28.14
CA LEU A 460 2.83 -29.14 -27.20
C LEU A 460 2.77 -30.38 -26.34
N ARG A 461 3.14 -31.56 -26.87
CA ARG A 461 3.21 -32.80 -26.09
C ARG A 461 4.26 -32.66 -24.98
N SER A 462 5.45 -32.19 -25.32
CA SER A 462 6.51 -31.95 -24.35
C SER A 462 6.16 -30.82 -23.38
N ALA A 463 5.49 -29.76 -23.84
CA ALA A 463 4.96 -28.69 -22.99
C ALA A 463 3.95 -29.23 -21.97
N ALA A 464 3.00 -30.06 -22.42
CA ALA A 464 2.01 -30.68 -21.55
C ALA A 464 2.67 -31.56 -20.48
N GLU A 465 3.64 -32.39 -20.84
CA GLU A 465 4.39 -33.20 -19.88
C GLU A 465 5.17 -32.35 -18.88
N ALA A 466 5.84 -31.28 -19.34
CA ALA A 466 6.58 -30.36 -18.48
C ALA A 466 5.66 -29.60 -17.51
N VAL A 467 4.57 -29.04 -18.02
CA VAL A 467 3.56 -28.32 -17.23
C VAL A 467 2.90 -29.24 -16.20
N GLN A 468 2.53 -30.47 -16.57
CA GLN A 468 1.95 -31.42 -15.62
C GLN A 468 2.97 -31.88 -14.57
N ARG A 469 4.23 -32.09 -14.95
CA ARG A 469 5.31 -32.47 -14.02
C ARG A 469 5.62 -31.37 -13.01
N VAL A 470 5.66 -30.11 -13.44
CA VAL A 470 6.01 -28.96 -12.60
C VAL A 470 4.80 -28.43 -11.84
N GLY A 471 3.67 -28.22 -12.52
CA GLY A 471 2.44 -27.67 -11.93
C GLY A 471 1.57 -28.73 -11.22
N GLY A 472 1.79 -30.02 -11.46
CA GLY A 472 1.07 -31.13 -10.82
C GLY A 472 -0.39 -31.30 -11.27
N ALA A 473 -0.88 -30.48 -12.19
CA ALA A 473 -2.23 -30.58 -12.75
C ALA A 473 -2.31 -31.70 -13.80
N ARG A 474 -3.51 -32.24 -13.97
CA ARG A 474 -3.87 -33.22 -14.99
C ARG A 474 -5.05 -32.72 -15.81
N PRO A 475 -5.30 -33.29 -17.01
CA PRO A 475 -6.55 -33.08 -17.71
C PRO A 475 -7.76 -33.38 -16.81
N GLY A 476 -8.72 -32.47 -16.81
CA GLY A 476 -9.89 -32.40 -15.96
C GLY A 476 -9.69 -31.65 -14.64
N ASP A 477 -8.49 -31.15 -14.33
CA ASP A 477 -8.24 -30.39 -13.08
C ASP A 477 -8.64 -28.92 -13.19
N ARG A 478 -9.09 -28.50 -14.38
CA ARG A 478 -9.48 -27.13 -14.73
C ARG A 478 -8.30 -26.17 -14.67
N THR A 479 -7.38 -26.33 -15.62
CA THR A 479 -6.17 -25.52 -15.77
C THR A 479 -5.77 -25.44 -17.24
N MET A 480 -4.65 -24.78 -17.53
CA MET A 480 -4.01 -24.83 -18.85
C MET A 480 -3.72 -26.26 -19.38
N ALA A 481 -3.64 -27.27 -18.49
CA ALA A 481 -3.45 -28.66 -18.89
C ALA A 481 -4.63 -29.20 -19.74
N ASP A 482 -5.83 -28.66 -19.57
CA ASP A 482 -7.03 -29.05 -20.32
C ASP A 482 -6.93 -28.61 -21.79
N THR A 483 -6.59 -27.35 -22.01
CA THR A 483 -6.33 -26.80 -23.35
C THR A 483 -5.17 -27.52 -24.03
N LEU A 484 -4.07 -27.74 -23.30
CA LEU A 484 -2.91 -28.47 -23.85
C LEU A 484 -3.28 -29.89 -24.24
N HIS A 485 -4.05 -30.60 -23.41
CA HIS A 485 -4.50 -31.95 -23.72
C HIS A 485 -5.37 -31.99 -24.97
N ALA A 486 -6.36 -31.11 -25.07
CA ALA A 486 -7.24 -31.04 -26.24
C ALA A 486 -6.47 -30.70 -27.53
N ALA A 487 -5.52 -29.75 -27.47
CA ALA A 487 -4.68 -29.41 -28.61
C ALA A 487 -3.81 -30.60 -29.06
N VAL A 488 -3.17 -31.30 -28.11
CA VAL A 488 -2.28 -32.45 -28.38
C VAL A 488 -3.04 -33.62 -29.00
N THR A 489 -4.28 -33.89 -28.58
CA THR A 489 -5.08 -35.04 -29.05
C THR A 489 -5.77 -34.84 -30.40
N SER A 490 -5.83 -33.61 -30.92
CA SER A 490 -6.33 -33.35 -32.28
C SER A 490 -5.48 -34.10 -33.34
N THR A 491 -6.02 -34.34 -34.53
CA THR A 491 -5.28 -35.05 -35.60
C THR A 491 -5.26 -34.30 -36.93
N GLY A 492 -6.06 -33.25 -37.08
CA GLY A 492 -6.05 -32.39 -38.25
C GLY A 492 -4.95 -31.34 -38.30
N GLY A 493 -5.11 -30.43 -39.27
CA GLY A 493 -4.22 -29.31 -39.55
C GLY A 493 -4.33 -28.15 -38.54
N PRO A 494 -3.65 -27.01 -38.80
CA PRO A 494 -3.56 -25.88 -37.88
C PRO A 494 -4.92 -25.38 -37.35
N ALA A 495 -5.93 -25.27 -38.22
CA ALA A 495 -7.28 -24.85 -37.83
C ALA A 495 -7.97 -25.80 -36.84
N GLU A 496 -7.78 -27.11 -37.00
CA GLU A 496 -8.36 -28.11 -36.09
C GLU A 496 -7.64 -28.13 -34.74
N LEU A 497 -6.32 -27.99 -34.75
CA LEU A 497 -5.53 -27.87 -33.52
C LEU A 497 -5.97 -26.65 -32.70
N LEU A 498 -6.14 -25.49 -33.36
CA LEU A 498 -6.62 -24.29 -32.70
C LEU A 498 -8.04 -24.44 -32.17
N ARG A 499 -8.96 -25.03 -32.96
CA ARG A 499 -10.32 -25.29 -32.51
C ARG A 499 -10.36 -26.20 -31.28
N ALA A 500 -9.57 -27.28 -31.29
CA ALA A 500 -9.48 -28.19 -30.15
C ALA A 500 -8.95 -27.47 -28.89
N ALA A 501 -7.98 -26.56 -29.04
CA ALA A 501 -7.51 -25.73 -27.94
C ALA A 501 -8.61 -24.80 -27.40
N VAL A 502 -9.33 -24.11 -28.27
CA VAL A 502 -10.45 -23.22 -27.90
C VAL A 502 -11.56 -23.99 -27.19
N ASP A 503 -11.94 -25.15 -27.71
CA ASP A 503 -12.96 -26.03 -27.11
C ASP A 503 -12.50 -26.57 -25.75
N GLY A 504 -11.22 -26.97 -25.64
CA GLY A 504 -10.61 -27.40 -24.38
C GLY A 504 -10.62 -26.30 -23.33
N ALA A 505 -10.27 -25.07 -23.72
CA ALA A 505 -10.34 -23.90 -22.85
C ALA A 505 -11.79 -23.62 -22.40
N ALA A 506 -12.75 -23.62 -23.33
CA ALA A 506 -14.16 -23.37 -23.02
C ALA A 506 -14.75 -24.45 -22.07
N ALA A 507 -14.39 -25.71 -22.28
CA ALA A 507 -14.87 -26.83 -21.47
C ALA A 507 -14.51 -26.72 -19.98
N THR A 508 -13.41 -26.02 -19.65
CA THR A 508 -13.02 -25.77 -18.25
C THR A 508 -14.09 -25.06 -17.43
N ALA A 509 -15.02 -24.32 -18.07
CA ALA A 509 -16.15 -23.68 -17.39
C ALA A 509 -17.06 -24.69 -16.66
N GLY A 510 -17.15 -25.92 -17.17
CA GLY A 510 -17.94 -26.99 -16.57
C GLY A 510 -17.17 -27.89 -15.59
N MET A 511 -15.88 -27.63 -15.37
CA MET A 511 -15.02 -28.49 -14.56
C MET A 511 -14.89 -27.97 -13.12
N LEU A 512 -14.96 -28.89 -12.16
CA LEU A 512 -14.61 -28.58 -10.78
C LEU A 512 -13.09 -28.41 -10.65
N PRO A 513 -12.62 -27.27 -10.12
CA PRO A 513 -11.19 -27.03 -9.97
C PRO A 513 -10.60 -27.96 -8.91
N ARG A 514 -9.57 -28.71 -9.31
CA ARG A 514 -8.81 -29.60 -8.41
C ARG A 514 -7.41 -29.08 -8.12
N ARG A 515 -6.98 -28.06 -8.85
CA ARG A 515 -5.66 -27.41 -8.75
C ARG A 515 -5.78 -25.90 -8.89
N GLY A 516 -4.69 -25.19 -8.58
CA GLY A 516 -4.63 -23.73 -8.63
C GLY A 516 -5.49 -23.04 -7.57
N ARG A 517 -5.54 -21.70 -7.60
CA ARG A 517 -6.33 -20.89 -6.66
C ARG A 517 -7.83 -21.19 -6.72
N ALA A 518 -8.33 -21.55 -7.90
CA ALA A 518 -9.73 -21.92 -8.10
C ALA A 518 -10.18 -23.11 -7.24
N SER A 519 -9.26 -24.01 -6.86
CA SER A 519 -9.59 -25.18 -6.04
C SER A 519 -10.15 -24.84 -4.65
N TYR A 520 -9.88 -23.62 -4.13
CA TYR A 520 -10.43 -23.15 -2.85
C TYR A 520 -11.90 -22.71 -2.94
N LEU A 521 -12.43 -22.49 -4.15
CA LEU A 521 -13.77 -21.95 -4.39
C LEU A 521 -14.84 -23.04 -4.58
N GLY A 522 -14.44 -24.28 -4.88
CA GLY A 522 -15.36 -25.38 -5.15
C GLY A 522 -16.33 -25.05 -6.28
N GLU A 523 -17.63 -25.27 -6.04
CA GLU A 523 -18.69 -25.02 -7.04
C GLU A 523 -18.82 -23.56 -7.46
N ARG A 524 -18.36 -22.60 -6.65
CA ARG A 524 -18.42 -21.16 -6.99
C ARG A 524 -17.59 -20.81 -8.21
N ALA A 525 -16.62 -21.65 -8.58
CA ALA A 525 -15.84 -21.45 -9.78
C ALA A 525 -16.61 -21.84 -11.05
N LEU A 526 -17.68 -22.64 -10.99
CA LEU A 526 -18.37 -23.14 -12.20
C LEU A 526 -18.98 -22.01 -13.04
N GLY A 527 -19.10 -22.26 -14.34
CA GLY A 527 -19.73 -21.34 -15.31
C GLY A 527 -18.79 -20.34 -15.97
N THR A 528 -17.50 -20.33 -15.62
CA THR A 528 -16.49 -19.42 -16.20
C THR A 528 -15.24 -20.21 -16.64
N PRO A 529 -14.72 -20.05 -17.87
CA PRO A 529 -13.48 -20.70 -18.29
C PRO A 529 -12.28 -20.36 -17.39
N ASP A 530 -11.31 -21.27 -17.30
CA ASP A 530 -10.03 -21.05 -16.62
C ASP A 530 -9.16 -20.05 -17.41
N PRO A 531 -8.62 -19.00 -16.76
CA PRO A 531 -7.83 -17.97 -17.43
C PRO A 531 -6.53 -18.52 -18.04
N GLY A 532 -5.87 -19.48 -17.39
CA GLY A 532 -4.68 -20.15 -17.91
C GLY A 532 -4.97 -20.97 -19.18
N ALA A 533 -6.11 -21.66 -19.19
CA ALA A 533 -6.60 -22.43 -20.33
C ALA A 533 -6.92 -21.52 -21.53
N VAL A 534 -7.57 -20.38 -21.28
CA VAL A 534 -7.83 -19.35 -22.31
C VAL A 534 -6.51 -18.73 -22.80
N GLY A 535 -5.56 -18.45 -21.90
CA GLY A 535 -4.23 -17.94 -22.25
C GLY A 535 -3.47 -18.87 -23.20
N VAL A 536 -3.54 -20.19 -23.02
CA VAL A 536 -2.94 -21.14 -23.97
C VAL A 536 -3.64 -21.11 -25.33
N ALA A 537 -4.97 -20.99 -25.37
CA ALA A 537 -5.70 -20.86 -26.63
C ALA A 537 -5.28 -19.59 -27.39
N ILE A 538 -5.04 -18.47 -26.67
CA ILE A 538 -4.53 -17.22 -27.26
C ILE A 538 -3.11 -17.38 -27.82
N VAL A 539 -2.22 -18.04 -27.08
CA VAL A 539 -0.86 -18.35 -27.57
C VAL A 539 -0.91 -19.20 -28.84
N LEU A 540 -1.77 -20.21 -28.87
CA LEU A 540 -1.94 -21.07 -30.04
C LEU A 540 -2.57 -20.34 -31.21
N ALA A 541 -3.48 -19.39 -30.97
CA ALA A 541 -4.04 -18.55 -32.02
C ALA A 541 -2.96 -17.68 -32.68
N ALA A 542 -2.08 -17.05 -31.88
CA ALA A 542 -0.94 -16.30 -32.41
C ALA A 542 0.02 -17.18 -33.21
N LEU A 543 0.31 -18.40 -32.74
CA LEU A 543 1.20 -19.32 -33.43
C LEU A 543 0.58 -19.82 -34.75
N VAL A 544 -0.69 -20.22 -34.75
CA VAL A 544 -1.38 -20.69 -35.96
C VAL A 544 -1.51 -19.59 -37.00
N GLU A 545 -1.76 -18.35 -36.60
CA GLU A 545 -1.79 -17.19 -37.50
C GLU A 545 -0.48 -17.02 -38.29
N THR A 546 0.66 -17.34 -37.67
CA THR A 546 1.96 -17.31 -38.37
C THR A 546 2.24 -18.51 -39.28
N LEU A 547 1.65 -19.67 -38.96
CA LEU A 547 1.86 -20.92 -39.70
C LEU A 547 0.93 -21.04 -40.90
N ASP A 548 -0.30 -20.56 -40.74
CA ASP A 548 -1.34 -20.55 -41.77
C ASP A 548 -2.26 -19.35 -41.55
N PRO A 549 -1.94 -18.20 -42.18
CA PRO A 549 -2.76 -16.99 -42.09
C PRO A 549 -4.20 -17.17 -42.57
N SER A 550 -4.47 -18.21 -43.38
CA SER A 550 -5.83 -18.52 -43.85
C SER A 550 -6.63 -19.37 -42.86
N ALA A 551 -5.97 -19.97 -41.88
CA ALA A 551 -6.55 -20.81 -40.82
C ALA A 551 -6.86 -20.04 -39.53
N ALA A 552 -6.93 -18.71 -39.57
CA ALA A 552 -7.35 -17.90 -38.44
C ALA A 552 -8.79 -18.28 -38.05
N VAL A 553 -8.93 -19.10 -37.00
CA VAL A 553 -10.19 -19.34 -36.33
C VAL A 553 -10.42 -18.16 -35.40
N ASP A 554 -11.58 -17.52 -35.51
CA ASP A 554 -11.96 -16.48 -34.57
C ASP A 554 -12.03 -17.07 -33.15
N LEU A 555 -11.20 -16.53 -32.27
CA LEU A 555 -11.41 -16.72 -30.84
C LEU A 555 -12.81 -16.20 -30.50
N PRO A 556 -13.49 -16.74 -29.47
CA PRO A 556 -14.71 -16.14 -28.95
C PRO A 556 -14.55 -14.61 -28.82
N GLU A 557 -15.60 -13.84 -29.14
CA GLU A 557 -15.57 -12.37 -29.18
C GLU A 557 -15.04 -11.73 -27.87
N ARG A 558 -15.20 -12.42 -26.74
CA ARG A 558 -14.70 -11.98 -25.44
C ARG A 558 -13.19 -12.21 -25.23
N TRP A 559 -12.57 -13.06 -26.03
CA TRP A 559 -11.15 -13.42 -25.97
C TRP A 559 -10.34 -12.77 -27.11
N SER A 560 -10.95 -11.93 -27.95
CA SER A 560 -10.37 -11.38 -29.19
C SER A 560 -10.16 -9.88 -29.15
#